data_AF-A0A1X0I2H3-F1
#
_entry.id   AF-A0A1X0I2H3-F1
#
_cell.length_a   1.000
_cell.length_b   1.000
_cell.length_c   1.000
_cell.angle_alpha   90.00
_cell.angle_beta   90.00
_cell.angle_gamma   90.00
#
_symmetry.space_group_name_H-M   'P 1'
#
loop_
_entity.id
_entity.type
_entity.pdbx_description
1 polymer ?
#
loop_
_entity_poly.entity_id
_entity_poly.type
_entity_poly.pdbx_seq_one_letter_code
_entity_poly.pdbx_strand_id
1 'polypeptide(L)'
;MTRRVRQWTVAAAAAALTVACSSTVAGTAVKAPGTDSTDGVDLALLDAGNFPTTPRDPLGTAGDALRGGWAEGRRLAGAVVGPWEADPDLIDYAQVDSGVVKDADAVNSLLGAPMGEGLGGHNLLAGFSSARHTEKGPYKGLLNIVLELASPADATAAAAAMAARGTALKMPFETKTIPTQPFSIPRHPATAALTYQWTARYPDPGGPRFSVTALSAHGQYVLAQTATSSDNADIAAQLIATTMDLQQPSVDAFKPTPRDQLAQLPLDPDGLMARTVAPRQENESISDGIYDPHGALHLATDNPVHLQALYKSANVQRVAYTLETSVYQTPDAGAAARIVADMSGPHQVGGISGMPKAKCFNETLGYWCVARADRYAYEMQNEQENALHQMMAAQYRMLTGK
;
A
#
# COMPACT_ATOMS: atom_id res chain seq x y z
N MET A 1 -80.47 -1.98 13.94
CA MET A 1 -79.01 -1.98 14.22
C MET A 1 -78.72 -2.97 15.34
N THR A 2 -77.50 -3.51 15.35
CA THR A 2 -76.89 -4.40 16.37
C THR A 2 -77.40 -5.84 16.50
N ARG A 3 -76.69 -6.72 15.80
CA ARG A 3 -76.59 -8.20 15.95
C ARG A 3 -75.85 -8.57 17.24
N ARG A 4 -76.34 -9.59 17.97
CA ARG A 4 -75.59 -10.79 18.42
C ARG A 4 -76.46 -11.66 19.35
N VAL A 5 -76.91 -12.80 18.83
CA VAL A 5 -77.49 -13.97 19.50
C VAL A 5 -77.16 -15.12 18.50
N ARG A 6 -76.72 -16.34 18.81
CA ARG A 6 -76.81 -17.24 19.97
C ARG A 6 -75.72 -18.33 19.78
N GLN A 7 -75.23 -18.89 20.87
CA GLN A 7 -74.69 -20.25 20.86
C GLN A 7 -75.85 -21.27 20.71
N TRP A 8 -75.55 -22.48 20.21
CA TRP A 8 -75.70 -23.76 20.91
C TRP A 8 -75.76 -24.94 19.91
N THR A 9 -75.05 -26.00 20.30
CA THR A 9 -75.23 -27.44 20.04
C THR A 9 -74.71 -28.15 18.78
N VAL A 10 -74.12 -29.30 19.10
CA VAL A 10 -73.38 -30.34 18.38
C VAL A 10 -74.33 -31.34 17.69
N ALA A 11 -73.95 -31.87 16.53
CA ALA A 11 -74.29 -33.26 16.14
C ALA A 11 -73.42 -33.80 14.97
N ALA A 12 -72.71 -34.89 15.28
CA ALA A 12 -72.50 -36.14 14.52
C ALA A 12 -71.89 -36.14 13.08
N ALA A 13 -70.66 -36.69 13.04
CA ALA A 13 -70.19 -37.85 12.25
C ALA A 13 -70.49 -37.95 10.73
N ALA A 14 -69.42 -37.95 9.94
CA ALA A 14 -69.21 -38.92 8.85
C ALA A 14 -67.70 -39.04 8.56
N ALA A 15 -67.14 -40.21 8.86
CA ALA A 15 -65.80 -40.60 8.45
C ALA A 15 -65.82 -40.97 6.95
N ALA A 16 -64.98 -40.30 6.15
CA ALA A 16 -64.64 -40.75 4.81
C ALA A 16 -63.11 -40.70 4.66
N LEU A 17 -62.51 -41.89 4.68
CA LEU A 17 -61.14 -42.15 4.30
C LEU A 17 -60.92 -41.67 2.86
N THR A 18 -60.20 -40.57 2.68
CA THR A 18 -59.55 -40.25 1.41
C THR A 18 -58.05 -40.41 1.62
N VAL A 19 -57.55 -41.56 1.18
CA VAL A 19 -56.13 -41.78 0.94
C VAL A 19 -55.75 -40.89 -0.25
N ALA A 20 -55.39 -39.64 0.04
CA ALA A 20 -54.75 -38.78 -0.94
C ALA A 20 -53.29 -39.24 -1.04
N CYS A 21 -52.91 -39.80 -2.18
CA CYS A 21 -51.53 -40.04 -2.56
C CYS A 21 -50.79 -38.70 -2.67
N SER A 22 -50.31 -38.15 -1.56
CA SER A 22 -49.27 -37.14 -1.59
C SER A 22 -47.94 -37.85 -1.81
N SER A 23 -47.57 -38.04 -3.08
CA SER A 23 -46.17 -38.21 -3.42
C SER A 23 -45.47 -36.87 -3.19
N THR A 24 -45.07 -36.60 -1.95
CA THR A 24 -44.02 -35.62 -1.69
C THR A 24 -42.75 -36.24 -2.27
N VAL A 25 -42.42 -35.90 -3.52
CA VAL A 25 -41.05 -36.06 -3.99
C VAL A 25 -40.24 -35.17 -3.06
N ALA A 26 -39.46 -35.77 -2.18
CA ALA A 26 -38.40 -35.08 -1.47
C ALA A 26 -37.35 -34.68 -2.51
N GLY A 27 -37.65 -33.65 -3.29
CA GLY A 27 -36.69 -32.95 -4.12
C GLY A 27 -35.92 -32.05 -3.19
N THR A 28 -34.71 -32.45 -2.81
CA THR A 28 -33.70 -31.46 -2.46
C THR A 28 -33.57 -30.53 -3.66
N ALA A 29 -33.72 -29.22 -3.45
CA ALA A 29 -33.40 -28.24 -4.48
C ALA A 29 -31.91 -28.38 -4.79
N VAL A 30 -31.59 -29.16 -5.83
CA VAL A 30 -30.25 -29.20 -6.38
C VAL A 30 -30.12 -27.90 -7.16
N LYS A 31 -29.28 -26.99 -6.66
CA LYS A 31 -28.84 -25.82 -7.42
C LYS A 31 -28.47 -26.32 -8.82
N ALA A 32 -28.99 -25.69 -9.86
CA ALA A 32 -28.43 -25.87 -11.20
C ALA A 32 -26.90 -25.72 -11.07
N PRO A 33 -26.08 -26.58 -11.71
CA PRO A 33 -24.64 -26.43 -11.64
C PRO A 33 -24.31 -25.02 -12.14
N GLY A 34 -24.09 -24.10 -11.20
CA GLY A 34 -23.46 -22.83 -11.51
C GLY A 34 -22.11 -23.23 -12.04
N THR A 35 -21.78 -22.79 -13.25
CA THR A 35 -20.48 -23.02 -13.90
C THR A 35 -19.38 -22.98 -12.85
N ASP A 36 -18.86 -24.15 -12.47
CA ASP A 36 -17.96 -24.33 -11.34
C ASP A 36 -16.75 -23.42 -11.57
N SER A 37 -16.74 -22.28 -10.90
CA SER A 37 -15.55 -21.46 -10.80
C SER A 37 -14.56 -22.26 -9.94
N THR A 38 -13.31 -22.35 -10.37
CA THR A 38 -12.26 -23.12 -9.65
C THR A 38 -11.98 -22.55 -8.25
N ASP A 39 -12.52 -21.36 -7.97
CA ASP A 39 -12.53 -20.69 -6.67
C ASP A 39 -13.81 -20.91 -5.86
N GLY A 40 -14.89 -21.47 -6.42
CA GLY A 40 -16.15 -21.76 -5.70
C GLY A 40 -17.03 -20.54 -5.49
N VAL A 41 -16.82 -19.48 -6.27
CA VAL A 41 -17.65 -18.28 -6.32
C VAL A 41 -18.93 -18.52 -7.11
N ASP A 42 -20.06 -18.08 -6.54
CA ASP A 42 -21.37 -18.08 -7.17
C ASP A 42 -21.69 -16.70 -7.76
N LEU A 43 -21.53 -16.57 -9.08
CA LEU A 43 -21.72 -15.31 -9.82
C LEU A 43 -23.13 -14.73 -9.70
N ALA A 44 -24.15 -15.57 -9.47
CA ALA A 44 -25.53 -15.12 -9.34
C ALA A 44 -25.81 -14.46 -7.98
N LEU A 45 -24.93 -14.68 -7.00
CA LEU A 45 -25.03 -14.14 -5.64
C LEU A 45 -24.07 -12.97 -5.39
N LEU A 46 -23.23 -12.62 -6.38
CA LEU A 46 -22.33 -11.47 -6.30
C LEU A 46 -23.13 -10.17 -6.44
N ASP A 47 -23.16 -9.38 -5.37
CA ASP A 47 -23.63 -8.00 -5.39
C ASP A 47 -22.44 -7.04 -5.42
N ALA A 48 -22.25 -6.33 -6.54
CA ALA A 48 -21.21 -5.31 -6.69
C ALA A 48 -21.72 -3.89 -6.39
N GLY A 49 -23.00 -3.72 -6.04
CA GLY A 49 -23.61 -2.40 -5.86
C GLY A 49 -23.37 -1.48 -7.05
N ASN A 50 -22.84 -0.29 -6.77
CA ASN A 50 -22.50 0.72 -7.78
C ASN A 50 -21.03 0.69 -8.23
N PHE A 51 -20.23 -0.27 -7.73
CA PHE A 51 -18.83 -0.37 -8.12
C PHE A 51 -18.70 -0.93 -9.55
N PRO A 52 -17.79 -0.40 -10.38
CA PRO A 52 -17.57 -0.91 -11.72
C PRO A 52 -17.16 -2.39 -11.71
N THR A 53 -17.78 -3.20 -12.57
CA THR A 53 -17.51 -4.64 -12.68
C THR A 53 -16.75 -5.01 -13.95
N THR A 54 -16.58 -4.06 -14.87
CA THR A 54 -15.81 -4.21 -16.10
C THR A 54 -14.46 -3.51 -15.95
N PRO A 55 -13.35 -4.12 -16.41
CA PRO A 55 -12.06 -3.45 -16.45
C PRO A 55 -12.15 -2.11 -17.17
N ARG A 56 -11.34 -1.15 -16.71
CA ARG A 56 -11.16 0.14 -17.39
C ARG A 56 -10.50 -0.07 -18.75
N ASP A 57 -10.66 0.91 -19.63
CA ASP A 57 -9.83 1.00 -20.82
C ASP A 57 -8.34 1.03 -20.44
N PRO A 58 -7.43 0.55 -21.32
CA PRO A 58 -6.00 0.61 -21.06
C PRO A 58 -5.56 2.01 -20.64
N LEU A 59 -4.82 2.10 -19.53
CA LEU A 59 -4.39 3.39 -18.97
C LEU A 59 -3.42 4.15 -19.89
N GLY A 60 -2.86 3.47 -20.89
CA GLY A 60 -1.99 4.06 -21.89
C GLY A 60 -0.63 4.48 -21.30
N THR A 61 -0.07 5.53 -21.89
CA THR A 61 1.20 6.12 -21.47
C THR A 61 0.98 7.34 -20.58
N ALA A 62 2.00 7.76 -19.84
CA ALA A 62 1.93 8.93 -18.97
C ALA A 62 1.51 10.23 -19.68
N GLY A 63 1.82 10.38 -20.98
CA GLY A 63 1.37 11.48 -21.83
C GLY A 63 2.18 12.78 -21.67
N ASP A 64 2.82 12.98 -20.52
CA ASP A 64 3.72 14.09 -20.24
C ASP A 64 4.83 13.69 -19.26
N ALA A 65 5.89 14.51 -19.19
CA ALA A 65 7.06 14.21 -18.37
C ALA A 65 6.78 14.23 -16.87
N LEU A 66 5.79 15.00 -16.40
CA LEU A 66 5.47 15.10 -14.96
C LEU A 66 4.81 13.80 -14.48
N ARG A 67 3.75 13.34 -15.18
CA ARG A 67 3.12 12.05 -14.92
C ARG A 67 4.08 10.89 -15.16
N GLY A 68 4.96 11.03 -16.16
CA GLY A 68 6.03 10.07 -16.43
C GLY A 68 7.00 9.94 -15.25
N GLY A 69 7.36 11.06 -14.63
CA GLY A 69 8.16 11.11 -13.40
C GLY A 69 7.49 10.43 -12.21
N TRP A 70 6.16 10.58 -12.05
CA TRP A 70 5.44 9.86 -10.99
C TRP A 70 5.43 8.35 -11.24
N ALA A 71 5.19 7.92 -12.48
CA ALA A 71 5.24 6.51 -12.85
C ALA A 71 6.67 5.94 -12.71
N GLU A 72 7.71 6.72 -13.02
CA GLU A 72 9.10 6.33 -12.77
C GLU A 72 9.40 6.25 -11.27
N GLY A 73 8.83 7.12 -10.43
CA GLY A 73 8.92 7.01 -8.97
C GLY A 73 8.37 5.68 -8.44
N ARG A 74 7.29 5.16 -9.03
CA ARG A 74 6.75 3.83 -8.67
C ARG A 74 7.67 2.69 -9.11
N ARG A 75 8.37 2.82 -10.26
CA ARG A 75 9.41 1.88 -10.69
C ARG A 75 10.63 1.94 -9.78
N LEU A 76 11.06 3.15 -9.41
CA LEU A 76 12.20 3.41 -8.55
C LEU A 76 12.02 2.77 -7.17
N ALA A 77 10.78 2.60 -6.70
CA ALA A 77 10.47 1.89 -5.46
C ALA A 77 11.15 0.52 -5.36
N GLY A 78 11.24 -0.25 -6.45
CA GLY A 78 11.93 -1.55 -6.47
C GLY A 78 13.46 -1.47 -6.30
N ALA A 79 14.03 -0.27 -6.31
CA ALA A 79 15.44 0.00 -6.01
C ALA A 79 15.64 0.75 -4.69
N VAL A 80 14.57 1.19 -4.01
CA VAL A 80 14.66 1.86 -2.70
C VAL A 80 14.84 0.81 -1.60
N VAL A 81 15.86 0.95 -0.77
CA VAL A 81 16.04 0.07 0.39
C VAL A 81 14.99 0.37 1.44
N GLY A 82 14.26 -0.66 1.84
CA GLY A 82 13.26 -0.59 2.89
C GLY A 82 13.91 -0.48 4.27
N PRO A 83 13.34 0.28 5.22
CA PRO A 83 13.90 0.35 6.57
C PRO A 83 14.14 -1.00 7.25
N TRP A 84 13.28 -1.99 7.01
CA TRP A 84 13.38 -3.34 7.55
C TRP A 84 14.60 -4.13 7.01
N GLU A 85 15.17 -3.70 5.88
CA GLU A 85 16.38 -4.32 5.29
C GLU A 85 17.65 -3.79 5.97
N ALA A 86 17.63 -2.55 6.45
CA ALA A 86 18.71 -1.96 7.24
C ALA A 86 18.65 -2.40 8.71
N ASP A 87 17.44 -2.55 9.27
CA ASP A 87 17.19 -3.04 10.62
C ASP A 87 15.85 -3.79 10.70
N PRO A 88 15.85 -5.12 10.96
CA PRO A 88 14.65 -5.95 10.86
C PRO A 88 13.59 -5.66 11.94
N ASP A 89 13.89 -4.85 12.97
CA ASP A 89 12.88 -4.41 13.93
C ASP A 89 12.04 -3.23 13.40
N LEU A 90 12.46 -2.54 12.33
CA LEU A 90 11.75 -1.38 11.73
C LEU A 90 10.59 -1.84 10.84
N ILE A 91 9.54 -2.34 11.48
CA ILE A 91 8.37 -2.91 10.81
C ILE A 91 7.12 -2.04 10.88
N ASP A 92 7.06 -1.05 11.78
CA ASP A 92 5.86 -0.23 11.98
C ASP A 92 5.73 0.81 10.88
N TYR A 93 4.66 0.71 10.09
CA TYR A 93 4.47 1.49 8.86
C TYR A 93 4.23 2.99 9.13
N ALA A 94 5.07 3.86 8.55
CA ALA A 94 4.81 5.30 8.52
C ALA A 94 4.15 5.67 7.18
N GLN A 95 2.83 5.54 7.13
CA GLN A 95 2.04 5.62 5.90
C GLN A 95 2.21 6.95 5.16
N VAL A 96 2.15 8.08 5.87
CA VAL A 96 2.23 9.42 5.27
C VAL A 96 3.62 9.71 4.69
N ASP A 97 4.63 8.99 5.16
CA ASP A 97 6.03 9.23 4.83
C ASP A 97 6.55 8.29 3.72
N SER A 98 5.72 7.38 3.21
CA SER A 98 6.10 6.36 2.23
C SER A 98 5.30 6.50 0.92
N GLY A 99 5.99 6.53 -0.22
CA GLY A 99 5.37 6.65 -1.53
C GLY A 99 6.15 7.51 -2.51
N VAL A 100 5.50 7.90 -3.61
CA VAL A 100 6.12 8.75 -4.64
C VAL A 100 6.38 10.15 -4.08
N VAL A 101 7.62 10.64 -4.26
CA VAL A 101 8.03 12.01 -3.91
C VAL A 101 7.97 12.88 -5.16
N LYS A 102 6.90 13.66 -5.29
CA LYS A 102 6.57 14.39 -6.53
C LYS A 102 7.32 15.69 -6.78
N ASP A 103 7.76 16.37 -5.72
CA ASP A 103 8.26 17.75 -5.82
C ASP A 103 9.02 18.17 -4.56
N ALA A 104 9.51 19.42 -4.59
CA ALA A 104 10.18 20.06 -3.46
C ALA A 104 9.29 20.20 -2.22
N ASP A 105 7.98 20.34 -2.37
CA ASP A 105 7.05 20.48 -1.23
C ASP A 105 6.86 19.14 -0.52
N ALA A 106 6.84 18.03 -1.26
CA ALA A 106 6.89 16.69 -0.69
C ALA A 106 8.19 16.48 0.11
N VAL A 107 9.33 16.92 -0.42
CA VAL A 107 10.62 16.83 0.28
C VAL A 107 10.64 17.70 1.54
N ASN A 108 10.09 18.92 1.50
CA ASN A 108 9.91 19.77 2.67
C ASN A 108 8.98 19.13 3.71
N SER A 109 7.96 18.40 3.28
CA SER A 109 7.04 17.71 4.20
C SER A 109 7.72 16.54 4.90
N LEU A 110 8.63 15.83 4.22
CA LEU A 110 9.33 14.65 4.72
C LEU A 110 10.58 15.00 5.55
N LEU A 111 11.45 15.89 5.05
CA LEU A 111 12.75 16.23 5.64
C LEU A 111 12.72 17.54 6.44
N GLY A 112 11.63 18.31 6.35
CA GLY A 112 11.52 19.65 6.90
C GLY A 112 11.96 20.75 5.92
N ALA A 113 11.29 21.90 6.01
CA ALA A 113 11.61 23.07 5.22
C ALA A 113 12.86 23.79 5.76
N PRO A 114 13.65 24.47 4.91
CA PRO A 114 13.48 24.62 3.46
C PRO A 114 14.33 23.63 2.63
N MET A 115 14.56 22.39 3.08
CA MET A 115 15.47 21.49 2.38
C MET A 115 15.06 21.21 0.92
N GLY A 116 13.76 21.04 0.66
CA GLY A 116 13.22 20.80 -0.67
C GLY A 116 13.48 21.94 -1.67
N GLU A 117 13.63 23.18 -1.21
CA GLU A 117 14.02 24.31 -2.08
C GLU A 117 15.43 24.12 -2.66
N GLY A 118 16.24 23.23 -2.09
CA GLY A 118 17.54 22.83 -2.63
C GLY A 118 17.44 22.06 -3.95
N LEU A 119 16.24 21.62 -4.36
CA LEU A 119 15.99 20.98 -5.66
C LEU A 119 15.71 21.98 -6.78
N GLY A 120 15.44 23.25 -6.43
CA GLY A 120 15.10 24.29 -7.39
C GLY A 120 16.19 24.46 -8.45
N GLY A 121 15.85 24.23 -9.72
CA GLY A 121 16.78 24.35 -10.85
C GLY A 121 17.64 23.10 -11.14
N HIS A 122 17.45 21.99 -10.40
CA HIS A 122 18.26 20.77 -10.53
C HIS A 122 17.52 19.59 -11.18
N ASN A 123 16.44 19.86 -11.94
CA ASN A 123 15.78 18.89 -12.81
C ASN A 123 15.41 17.55 -12.12
N LEU A 124 14.66 17.61 -11.02
CA LEU A 124 14.05 16.42 -10.42
C LEU A 124 13.16 15.69 -11.43
N LEU A 125 13.41 14.40 -11.63
CA LEU A 125 12.65 13.55 -12.55
C LEU A 125 11.65 12.65 -11.80
N ALA A 126 12.12 11.99 -10.75
CA ALA A 126 11.33 11.04 -9.98
C ALA A 126 11.83 10.97 -8.54
N GLY A 127 11.00 10.42 -7.65
CA GLY A 127 11.42 10.16 -6.28
C GLY A 127 10.50 9.17 -5.60
N PHE A 128 11.05 8.44 -4.63
CA PHE A 128 10.29 7.55 -3.79
C PHE A 128 10.87 7.54 -2.36
N SER A 129 9.98 7.51 -1.37
CA SER A 129 10.33 7.44 0.04
C SER A 129 9.80 6.17 0.68
N SER A 130 10.54 5.65 1.64
CA SER A 130 10.09 4.57 2.53
C SER A 130 10.44 4.92 3.96
N ALA A 131 9.44 4.82 4.83
CA ALA A 131 9.59 5.14 6.23
C ALA A 131 8.91 4.10 7.13
N ARG A 132 9.66 3.65 8.13
CA ARG A 132 9.16 2.79 9.20
C ARG A 132 9.88 3.10 10.50
N HIS A 133 9.25 2.70 11.59
CA HIS A 133 9.81 2.82 12.92
C HIS A 133 9.64 1.52 13.69
N THR A 134 10.11 1.52 14.93
CA THR A 134 9.83 0.47 15.89
C THR A 134 9.57 1.08 17.25
N GLU A 135 8.52 0.60 17.92
CA GLU A 135 8.28 0.86 19.34
C GLU A 135 8.71 -0.32 20.24
N LYS A 136 9.19 -1.41 19.64
CA LYS A 136 9.71 -2.56 20.36
C LYS A 136 11.08 -2.21 20.97
N GLY A 137 11.07 -1.84 22.24
CA GLY A 137 12.28 -1.40 22.94
C GLY A 137 12.55 0.08 22.72
N PRO A 138 13.82 0.53 22.75
CA PRO A 138 14.16 1.91 22.44
C PRO A 138 13.74 2.24 21.00
N TYR A 139 12.97 3.32 20.84
CA TYR A 139 12.45 3.63 19.51
C TYR A 139 13.56 4.03 18.55
N LYS A 140 13.42 3.50 17.34
CA LYS A 140 14.20 3.84 16.16
C LYS A 140 13.23 4.17 15.03
N GLY A 141 13.59 5.12 14.20
CA GLY A 141 12.86 5.45 12.97
C GLY A 141 13.84 5.68 11.84
N LEU A 142 13.44 5.31 10.63
CA LEU A 142 14.19 5.59 9.42
C LEU A 142 13.22 6.01 8.32
N LEU A 143 13.49 7.17 7.74
CA LEU A 143 12.97 7.66 6.48
C LEU A 143 14.13 7.59 5.47
N ASN A 144 13.94 6.84 4.39
CA ASN A 144 14.87 6.73 3.28
C ASN A 144 14.21 7.28 2.02
N ILE A 145 14.81 8.30 1.41
CA ILE A 145 14.35 8.92 0.17
C ILE A 145 15.43 8.75 -0.89
N VAL A 146 15.01 8.29 -2.07
CA VAL A 146 15.83 8.32 -3.28
C VAL A 146 15.16 9.27 -4.27
N LEU A 147 15.90 10.30 -4.68
CA LEU A 147 15.48 11.25 -5.70
C LEU A 147 16.34 11.04 -6.95
N GLU A 148 15.70 10.90 -8.10
CA GLU A 148 16.36 10.81 -9.39
C GLU A 148 16.39 12.18 -10.08
N LEU A 149 17.58 12.63 -10.45
CA LEU A 149 17.83 13.89 -11.13
C LEU A 149 18.25 13.62 -12.57
N ALA A 150 18.16 14.63 -13.44
CA ALA A 150 18.49 14.48 -14.85
C ALA A 150 19.96 14.14 -15.14
N SER A 151 20.87 14.38 -14.20
CA SER A 151 22.29 14.08 -14.36
C SER A 151 23.02 13.93 -13.02
N PRO A 152 24.21 13.31 -13.00
CA PRO A 152 25.06 13.30 -11.81
C PRO A 152 25.48 14.68 -11.30
N ALA A 153 25.65 15.64 -12.21
CA ALA A 153 25.96 17.03 -11.85
C ALA A 153 24.77 17.70 -11.15
N ASP A 154 23.55 17.48 -11.64
CA ASP A 154 22.33 17.95 -11.00
C ASP A 154 22.17 17.35 -9.60
N ALA A 155 22.38 16.04 -9.44
CA ALA A 155 22.30 15.36 -8.14
C ALA A 155 23.33 15.92 -7.14
N THR A 156 24.58 16.12 -7.57
CA THR A 156 25.64 16.69 -6.73
C THR A 156 25.30 18.11 -6.28
N ALA A 157 24.82 18.95 -7.21
CA ALA A 157 24.44 20.32 -6.90
C ALA A 157 23.21 20.39 -5.99
N ALA A 158 22.19 19.56 -6.24
CA ALA A 158 21.00 19.45 -5.41
C ALA A 158 21.34 19.00 -3.98
N ALA A 159 22.13 17.94 -3.80
CA ALA A 159 22.53 17.47 -2.46
C ALA A 159 23.24 18.56 -1.66
N ALA A 160 24.17 19.29 -2.29
CA ALA A 160 24.86 20.41 -1.65
C ALA A 160 23.91 21.57 -1.29
N ALA A 161 23.00 21.93 -2.20
CA ALA A 161 22.02 22.99 -1.98
C ALA A 161 21.01 22.63 -0.87
N MET A 162 20.51 21.39 -0.86
CA MET A 162 19.64 20.86 0.19
C MET A 162 20.36 20.88 1.55
N ALA A 163 21.62 20.44 1.61
CA ALA A 163 22.41 20.42 2.84
C ALA A 163 22.63 21.82 3.43
N ALA A 164 22.94 22.81 2.58
CA ALA A 164 23.08 24.20 3.03
C ALA A 164 21.80 24.74 3.68
N ARG A 165 20.63 24.33 3.18
CA ARG A 165 19.30 24.74 3.68
C ARG A 165 18.90 24.07 4.99
N GLY A 166 19.43 22.88 5.27
CA GLY A 166 19.16 22.17 6.52
C GLY A 166 19.60 22.90 7.80
N THR A 167 20.42 23.95 7.67
CA THR A 167 20.78 24.84 8.80
C THR A 167 19.61 25.70 9.31
N ALA A 168 18.55 25.86 8.53
CA ALA A 168 17.35 26.63 8.86
C ALA A 168 16.11 25.76 9.11
N LEU A 169 16.32 24.49 9.48
CA LEU A 169 15.31 23.44 9.58
C LEU A 169 14.04 23.86 10.34
N LYS A 170 12.88 23.61 9.74
CA LYS A 170 11.56 23.66 10.36
C LYS A 170 10.79 22.40 9.98
N MET A 171 10.40 21.62 10.98
CA MET A 171 9.54 20.46 10.75
C MET A 171 8.11 20.90 10.48
N PRO A 172 7.28 20.06 9.83
CA PRO A 172 5.86 20.34 9.64
C PRO A 172 5.18 20.77 10.94
N PHE A 173 4.27 21.76 10.83
CA PHE A 173 3.52 22.36 11.94
C PHE A 173 4.36 23.13 12.98
N GLU A 174 5.69 23.20 12.86
CA GLU A 174 6.52 24.04 13.71
C GLU A 174 6.66 25.46 13.16
N THR A 175 6.58 26.44 14.05
CA THR A 175 6.73 27.87 13.70
C THR A 175 8.16 28.38 13.89
N LYS A 176 8.96 27.68 14.70
CA LYS A 176 10.33 28.03 15.04
C LYS A 176 11.31 27.10 14.33
N THR A 177 12.46 27.64 13.96
CA THR A 177 13.59 26.85 13.47
C THR A 177 14.13 25.96 14.58
N ILE A 178 14.45 24.72 14.22
CA ILE A 178 15.08 23.72 15.08
C ILE A 178 16.61 23.90 14.96
N PRO A 179 17.34 24.05 16.07
CA PRO A 179 18.80 24.11 16.02
C PRO A 179 19.37 22.81 15.45
N THR A 180 20.21 22.94 14.41
CA THR A 180 20.94 21.81 13.82
C THR A 180 22.44 22.00 14.00
N GLN A 181 23.18 20.90 14.04
CA GLN A 181 24.65 20.89 14.12
C GLN A 181 25.20 19.94 13.05
N PRO A 182 26.33 20.26 12.39
CA PRO A 182 26.99 19.31 11.50
C PRO A 182 27.26 17.98 12.20
N PHE A 183 27.13 16.88 11.46
CA PHE A 183 27.36 15.53 11.95
C PHE A 183 28.12 14.70 10.91
N SER A 184 28.71 13.57 11.34
CA SER A 184 29.43 12.65 10.47
C SER A 184 28.68 11.33 10.35
N ILE A 185 28.61 10.78 9.13
CA ILE A 185 28.06 9.44 8.91
C ILE A 185 29.22 8.43 8.86
N PRO A 186 29.25 7.41 9.74
CA PRO A 186 30.26 6.36 9.70
C PRO A 186 30.37 5.73 8.32
N ARG A 187 31.60 5.42 7.87
CA ARG A 187 31.92 4.86 6.54
C ARG A 187 31.61 5.76 5.34
N HIS A 188 30.89 6.88 5.52
CA HIS A 188 30.49 7.82 4.47
C HIS A 188 30.90 9.26 4.81
N PRO A 189 32.21 9.56 4.97
CA PRO A 189 32.68 10.87 5.46
C PRO A 189 32.45 12.02 4.46
N ALA A 190 32.14 11.74 3.20
CA ALA A 190 31.81 12.75 2.18
C ALA A 190 30.33 13.17 2.21
N THR A 191 29.49 12.48 2.98
CA THR A 191 28.06 12.79 3.10
C THR A 191 27.86 14.02 3.96
N ALA A 192 27.08 14.98 3.47
CA ALA A 192 26.67 16.12 4.28
C ALA A 192 25.59 15.64 5.27
N ALA A 193 25.83 15.83 6.57
CA ALA A 193 24.86 15.44 7.57
C ALA A 193 24.74 16.47 8.68
N LEU A 194 23.57 16.48 9.30
CA LEU A 194 23.22 17.33 10.42
C LEU A 194 22.46 16.53 11.48
N THR A 195 22.68 16.87 12.73
CA THR A 195 21.97 16.32 13.89
C THR A 195 21.11 17.39 14.53
N TYR A 196 19.97 16.97 15.07
CA TYR A 196 19.03 17.82 15.79
C TYR A 196 18.19 17.01 16.76
N GLN A 197 17.54 17.71 17.69
CA GLN A 197 16.55 17.11 18.58
C GLN A 197 15.17 17.60 18.20
N TRP A 198 14.29 16.66 17.85
CA TRP A 198 12.90 16.95 17.54
C TRP A 198 12.02 15.76 17.89
N THR A 199 11.07 15.99 18.77
CA THR A 199 10.02 15.03 19.10
C THR A 199 8.70 15.57 18.57
N ALA A 200 8.02 14.82 17.71
CA ALA A 200 6.69 15.17 17.24
C ALA A 200 5.75 15.35 18.43
N ARG A 201 4.86 16.36 18.36
CA ARG A 201 3.93 16.68 19.45
C ARG A 201 2.71 15.76 19.51
N TYR A 202 2.50 14.95 18.47
CA TYR A 202 1.36 14.05 18.36
C TYR A 202 1.73 12.73 17.66
N PRO A 203 1.27 11.57 18.18
CA PRO A 203 0.68 11.39 19.52
C PRO A 203 1.67 11.80 20.63
N ASP A 204 1.20 11.88 21.89
CA ASP A 204 1.95 12.48 23.03
C ASP A 204 3.46 12.23 22.92
N PRO A 205 4.29 13.30 23.01
CA PRO A 205 5.70 13.17 22.70
C PRO A 205 6.33 12.11 23.60
N GLY A 206 6.99 11.13 22.97
CA GLY A 206 7.89 10.22 23.68
C GLY A 206 9.06 10.98 24.31
N GLY A 207 10.03 10.23 24.84
CA GLY A 207 11.28 10.81 25.33
C GLY A 207 12.03 11.64 24.27
N PRO A 208 13.15 12.28 24.66
CA PRO A 208 13.98 13.03 23.72
C PRO A 208 14.36 12.16 22.52
N ARG A 209 14.27 12.74 21.32
CA ARG A 209 14.62 12.10 20.06
C ARG A 209 15.87 12.75 19.50
N PHE A 210 16.84 11.93 19.13
CA PHE A 210 18.06 12.35 18.43
C PHE A 210 17.91 11.96 16.96
N SER A 211 17.76 12.97 16.11
CA SER A 211 17.59 12.78 14.67
C SER A 211 18.86 13.19 13.94
N VAL A 212 19.21 12.42 12.91
CA VAL A 212 20.28 12.74 11.96
C VAL A 212 19.67 12.72 10.58
N THR A 213 19.91 13.78 9.79
CA THR A 213 19.59 13.81 8.36
C THR A 213 20.89 13.84 7.57
N ALA A 214 21.01 12.95 6.60
CA ALA A 214 22.14 12.79 5.71
C ALA A 214 21.71 13.00 4.26
N LEU A 215 22.54 13.73 3.50
CA LEU A 215 22.33 14.07 2.10
C LEU A 215 23.61 13.75 1.33
N SER A 216 23.48 12.86 0.36
CA SER A 216 24.60 12.43 -0.49
C SER A 216 24.16 12.30 -1.94
N ALA A 217 25.07 12.56 -2.87
CA ALA A 217 24.87 12.28 -4.28
C ALA A 217 25.57 10.97 -4.64
N HIS A 218 24.90 10.11 -5.40
CA HIS A 218 25.44 8.86 -5.93
C HIS A 218 24.93 8.65 -7.36
N GLY A 219 25.82 8.73 -8.36
CA GLY A 219 25.38 8.79 -9.76
C GLY A 219 24.42 9.97 -9.98
N GLN A 220 23.29 9.73 -10.64
CA GLN A 220 22.23 10.72 -10.86
C GLN A 220 21.21 10.82 -9.72
N TYR A 221 21.48 10.18 -8.57
CA TYR A 221 20.56 10.12 -7.46
C TYR A 221 21.03 11.01 -6.29
N VAL A 222 20.07 11.68 -5.65
CA VAL A 222 20.24 12.19 -4.29
C VAL A 222 19.67 11.16 -3.33
N LEU A 223 20.52 10.69 -2.43
CA LEU A 223 20.20 9.82 -1.31
C LEU A 223 19.98 10.72 -0.09
N ALA A 224 18.75 10.74 0.42
CA ALA A 224 18.37 11.54 1.56
C ALA A 224 17.77 10.65 2.65
N GLN A 225 18.49 10.50 3.77
CA GLN A 225 18.05 9.67 4.88
C GLN A 225 17.87 10.51 6.14
N THR A 226 16.78 10.26 6.86
CA THR A 226 16.62 10.73 8.23
C THR A 226 16.44 9.53 9.15
N ALA A 227 17.37 9.34 10.08
CA ALA A 227 17.22 8.34 11.14
C ALA A 227 17.00 9.03 12.48
N THR A 228 16.21 8.40 13.34
CA THR A 228 15.92 8.87 14.69
C THR A 228 16.15 7.75 15.70
N SER A 229 16.70 8.10 16.87
CA SER A 229 16.87 7.19 18.01
C SER A 229 16.40 7.88 19.30
N SER A 230 15.86 7.11 20.25
CA SER A 230 15.66 7.58 21.64
C SER A 230 16.95 7.72 22.44
N ASP A 231 18.05 7.11 21.99
CA ASP A 231 19.23 6.91 22.83
C ASP A 231 20.30 7.97 22.55
N ASN A 232 20.76 8.09 21.30
CA ASN A 232 21.72 9.10 20.85
C ASN A 232 21.79 9.21 19.31
N ALA A 233 22.46 10.25 18.83
CA ALA A 233 22.64 10.51 17.39
C ALA A 233 23.57 9.52 16.68
N ASP A 234 24.52 8.88 17.39
CA ASP A 234 25.45 7.92 16.78
C ASP A 234 24.72 6.65 16.31
N ILE A 235 23.72 6.17 17.06
CA ILE A 235 22.87 5.05 16.64
C ILE A 235 22.09 5.41 15.37
N ALA A 236 21.52 6.62 15.30
CA ALA A 236 20.84 7.10 14.11
C ALA A 236 21.81 7.18 12.90
N ALA A 237 23.01 7.72 13.08
CA ALA A 237 24.01 7.79 12.02
C ALA A 237 24.51 6.40 11.58
N GLN A 238 24.60 5.43 12.48
CA GLN A 238 24.94 4.04 12.13
C GLN A 238 23.84 3.38 11.28
N LEU A 239 22.57 3.64 11.59
CA LEU A 239 21.44 3.16 10.79
C LEU A 239 21.46 3.77 9.38
N ILE A 240 21.76 5.07 9.26
CA ILE A 240 21.97 5.73 7.96
C ILE A 240 23.13 5.08 7.21
N ALA A 241 24.27 4.88 7.86
CA ALA A 241 25.44 4.26 7.21
C ALA A 241 25.11 2.88 6.62
N THR A 242 24.41 2.04 7.38
CA THR A 242 23.94 0.73 6.90
C THR A 242 22.97 0.87 5.72
N THR A 243 22.04 1.83 5.80
CA THR A 243 21.10 2.10 4.71
C THR A 243 21.84 2.53 3.44
N MET A 244 22.84 3.41 3.53
CA MET A 244 23.64 3.86 2.40
C MET A 244 24.46 2.71 1.77
N ASP A 245 25.03 1.82 2.59
CA ASP A 245 25.80 0.65 2.12
C ASP A 245 24.92 -0.29 1.26
N LEU A 246 23.62 -0.39 1.57
CA LEU A 246 22.64 -1.17 0.80
C LEU A 246 22.07 -0.38 -0.38
N GLN A 247 21.83 0.92 -0.19
CA GLN A 247 21.10 1.75 -1.14
C GLN A 247 21.90 2.05 -2.41
N GLN A 248 23.19 2.35 -2.27
CA GLN A 248 24.08 2.66 -3.39
C GLN A 248 24.09 1.54 -4.46
N PRO A 249 24.43 0.27 -4.13
CA PRO A 249 24.41 -0.79 -5.12
C PRO A 249 23.01 -1.10 -5.67
N SER A 250 21.96 -0.84 -4.88
CA SER A 250 20.57 -1.03 -5.34
C SER A 250 20.20 -0.05 -6.47
N VAL A 251 20.51 1.24 -6.33
CA VAL A 251 20.25 2.24 -7.40
C VAL A 251 21.22 2.10 -8.57
N ASP A 252 22.42 1.55 -8.37
CA ASP A 252 23.34 1.22 -9.48
C ASP A 252 22.78 0.14 -10.41
N ALA A 253 21.95 -0.77 -9.88
CA ALA A 253 21.29 -1.81 -10.64
C ALA A 253 19.98 -1.33 -11.31
N PHE A 254 19.42 -0.20 -10.86
CA PHE A 254 18.22 0.38 -11.45
C PHE A 254 18.49 0.90 -12.86
N LYS A 255 17.53 0.68 -13.76
CA LYS A 255 17.58 1.18 -15.13
C LYS A 255 16.61 2.35 -15.27
N PRO A 256 17.10 3.59 -15.10
CA PRO A 256 16.24 4.77 -15.17
C PRO A 256 15.69 4.95 -16.58
N THR A 257 14.45 5.44 -16.64
CA THR A 257 13.83 5.87 -17.89
C THR A 257 14.48 7.17 -18.37
N PRO A 258 15.00 7.25 -19.61
CA PRO A 258 15.53 8.49 -20.14
C PRO A 258 14.52 9.64 -20.05
N ARG A 259 14.98 10.85 -19.70
CA ARG A 259 14.13 12.03 -19.49
C ARG A 259 13.16 12.29 -20.65
N ASP A 260 13.63 12.14 -21.88
CA ASP A 260 12.86 12.37 -23.10
C ASP A 260 11.84 11.25 -23.41
N GLN A 261 11.89 10.14 -22.67
CA GLN A 261 10.99 8.99 -22.80
C GLN A 261 9.97 8.87 -21.65
N LEU A 262 10.05 9.72 -20.63
CA LEU A 262 9.14 9.69 -19.47
C LEU A 262 7.67 9.81 -19.88
N ALA A 263 7.36 10.66 -20.86
CA ALA A 263 5.99 10.83 -21.35
C ALA A 263 5.42 9.56 -22.01
N GLN A 264 6.28 8.66 -22.49
CA GLN A 264 5.90 7.41 -23.14
C GLN A 264 5.88 6.22 -22.18
N LEU A 265 6.22 6.42 -20.89
CA LEU A 265 6.22 5.35 -19.91
C LEU A 265 4.80 4.78 -19.75
N PRO A 266 4.58 3.46 -19.91
CA PRO A 266 3.26 2.86 -19.76
C PRO A 266 2.82 2.89 -18.29
N LEU A 267 1.59 3.33 -18.04
CA LEU A 267 1.03 3.42 -16.69
C LEU A 267 0.57 2.07 -16.14
N ASP A 268 0.24 1.14 -17.03
CA ASP A 268 -0.21 -0.20 -16.70
C ASP A 268 0.20 -1.20 -17.80
N PRO A 269 1.50 -1.56 -17.86
CA PRO A 269 2.05 -2.35 -18.97
C PRO A 269 1.40 -3.73 -19.10
N ASP A 270 0.90 -4.29 -18.00
CA ASP A 270 0.37 -5.65 -17.93
C ASP A 270 -1.17 -5.68 -17.81
N GLY A 271 -1.84 -4.51 -17.80
CA GLY A 271 -3.29 -4.39 -17.71
C GLY A 271 -3.86 -4.74 -16.31
N LEU A 272 -3.01 -4.86 -15.29
CA LEU A 272 -3.44 -5.24 -13.94
C LEU A 272 -4.17 -4.08 -13.26
N MET A 273 -3.66 -2.85 -13.39
CA MET A 273 -4.27 -1.66 -12.78
C MET A 273 -5.64 -1.35 -13.40
N ALA A 274 -5.81 -1.58 -14.70
CA ALA A 274 -7.09 -1.47 -15.41
C ALA A 274 -8.14 -2.45 -14.86
N ARG A 275 -7.70 -3.58 -14.27
CA ARG A 275 -8.53 -4.60 -13.65
C ARG A 275 -8.65 -4.45 -12.13
N THR A 276 -8.08 -3.39 -11.55
CA THR A 276 -8.21 -3.07 -10.13
C THR A 276 -9.32 -2.04 -9.92
N VAL A 277 -10.14 -2.23 -8.89
CA VAL A 277 -11.12 -1.23 -8.44
C VAL A 277 -10.41 0.10 -8.24
N ALA A 278 -10.88 1.14 -8.93
CA ALA A 278 -10.31 2.47 -8.76
C ALA A 278 -10.59 2.97 -7.34
N PRO A 279 -9.64 3.70 -6.72
CA PRO A 279 -9.88 4.30 -5.42
C PRO A 279 -10.99 5.37 -5.54
N ARG A 280 -11.60 5.71 -4.42
CA ARG A 280 -12.49 6.87 -4.36
C ARG A 280 -11.70 8.15 -4.67
N GLN A 281 -12.38 9.18 -5.18
CA GLN A 281 -11.73 10.42 -5.61
C GLN A 281 -10.93 11.08 -4.47
N GLU A 282 -11.45 11.04 -3.24
CA GLU A 282 -10.77 11.55 -2.05
C GLU A 282 -9.52 10.76 -1.63
N ASN A 283 -9.39 9.52 -2.12
CA ASN A 283 -8.32 8.58 -1.81
C ASN A 283 -7.33 8.39 -2.98
N GLU A 284 -7.54 9.08 -4.10
CA GLU A 284 -6.60 9.07 -5.23
C GLU A 284 -5.24 9.61 -4.80
N SER A 285 -4.20 8.86 -5.15
CA SER A 285 -2.81 9.19 -4.83
C SER A 285 -1.93 9.04 -6.05
N ILE A 286 -0.88 9.87 -6.12
CA ILE A 286 0.20 9.67 -7.08
C ILE A 286 0.97 8.36 -6.84
N SER A 287 0.80 7.71 -5.70
CA SER A 287 1.33 6.36 -5.44
C SER A 287 0.42 5.24 -5.99
N ASP A 288 -0.76 5.54 -6.53
CA ASP A 288 -1.63 4.50 -7.09
C ASP A 288 -1.08 3.95 -8.40
N GLY A 289 -0.73 2.67 -8.45
CA GLY A 289 -0.17 2.08 -9.68
C GLY A 289 0.39 0.68 -9.51
N ILE A 290 1.24 0.30 -10.47
CA ILE A 290 1.90 -1.02 -10.49
C ILE A 290 3.29 -0.94 -9.86
N TYR A 291 3.55 -1.90 -8.99
CA TYR A 291 4.82 -2.12 -8.34
C TYR A 291 5.34 -3.52 -8.64
N ASP A 292 6.66 -3.68 -8.61
CA ASP A 292 7.24 -5.01 -8.44
C ASP A 292 7.03 -5.50 -6.99
N PRO A 293 7.31 -6.78 -6.70
CA PRO A 293 7.08 -7.31 -5.36
C PRO A 293 7.87 -6.61 -4.26
N HIS A 294 9.07 -6.11 -4.54
CA HIS A 294 9.88 -5.43 -3.53
C HIS A 294 9.35 -4.01 -3.27
N GLY A 295 9.10 -3.26 -4.34
CA GLY A 295 8.53 -1.91 -4.26
C GLY A 295 7.17 -1.86 -3.54
N ALA A 296 6.35 -2.90 -3.70
CA ALA A 296 5.05 -3.00 -3.02
C ALA A 296 5.18 -3.11 -1.48
N LEU A 297 6.28 -3.66 -0.96
CA LEU A 297 6.48 -3.81 0.50
C LEU A 297 6.60 -2.47 1.22
N HIS A 298 6.99 -1.40 0.50
CA HIS A 298 7.03 -0.05 1.08
C HIS A 298 5.64 0.51 1.40
N LEU A 299 4.59 -0.05 0.80
CA LEU A 299 3.21 0.43 0.90
C LEU A 299 2.31 -0.54 1.68
N ALA A 300 2.86 -1.68 2.11
CA ALA A 300 2.15 -2.66 2.90
C ALA A 300 2.06 -2.22 4.38
N THR A 301 0.87 -2.33 4.96
CA THR A 301 0.61 -2.03 6.38
C THR A 301 1.18 -3.10 7.31
N ASP A 302 1.19 -4.35 6.86
CA ASP A 302 1.70 -5.50 7.61
C ASP A 302 3.23 -5.54 7.69
N ASN A 303 3.74 -6.52 8.45
CA ASN A 303 5.16 -6.75 8.65
C ASN A 303 5.86 -7.05 7.30
N PRO A 304 6.77 -6.17 6.83
CA PRO A 304 7.39 -6.30 5.51
C PRO A 304 8.37 -7.47 5.43
N VAL A 305 8.98 -7.90 6.54
CA VAL A 305 9.90 -9.05 6.58
C VAL A 305 9.13 -10.34 6.29
N HIS A 306 7.96 -10.48 6.92
CA HIS A 306 7.05 -11.59 6.68
C HIS A 306 6.51 -11.57 5.25
N LEU A 307 5.99 -10.42 4.80
CA LEU A 307 5.45 -10.27 3.45
C LEU A 307 6.51 -10.50 2.36
N GLN A 308 7.77 -10.09 2.57
CA GLN A 308 8.85 -10.38 1.63
C GLN A 308 9.06 -11.89 1.44
N ALA A 309 9.02 -12.66 2.53
CA ALA A 309 9.09 -14.12 2.48
C ALA A 309 7.86 -14.72 1.77
N LEU A 310 6.66 -14.20 2.07
CA LEU A 310 5.42 -14.61 1.42
C LEU A 310 5.49 -14.37 -0.09
N TYR A 311 5.82 -13.15 -0.53
CA TYR A 311 5.87 -12.76 -1.93
C TYR A 311 6.84 -13.63 -2.72
N LYS A 312 8.01 -13.93 -2.12
CA LYS A 312 8.99 -14.87 -2.70
C LYS A 312 8.43 -16.28 -2.82
N SER A 313 7.77 -16.80 -1.78
CA SER A 313 7.21 -18.17 -1.78
C SER A 313 6.00 -18.33 -2.73
N ALA A 314 5.22 -17.28 -2.91
CA ALA A 314 4.11 -17.22 -3.84
C ALA A 314 4.55 -16.81 -5.26
N ASN A 315 5.82 -16.44 -5.44
CA ASN A 315 6.36 -15.93 -6.70
C ASN A 315 5.49 -14.79 -7.26
N VAL A 316 5.15 -13.82 -6.40
CA VAL A 316 4.41 -12.62 -6.80
C VAL A 316 5.17 -11.95 -7.94
N GLN A 317 4.45 -11.59 -9.00
CA GLN A 317 5.02 -11.04 -10.23
C GLN A 317 4.87 -9.52 -10.27
N ARG A 318 3.70 -9.04 -9.85
CA ARG A 318 3.28 -7.63 -9.84
C ARG A 318 2.27 -7.41 -8.73
N VAL A 319 2.24 -6.18 -8.23
CA VAL A 319 1.20 -5.71 -7.33
C VAL A 319 0.59 -4.45 -7.93
N ALA A 320 -0.73 -4.43 -8.11
CA ALA A 320 -1.46 -3.18 -8.31
C ALA A 320 -1.86 -2.67 -6.94
N TYR A 321 -1.44 -1.45 -6.62
CA TYR A 321 -1.69 -0.81 -5.34
C TYR A 321 -2.51 0.46 -5.51
N THR A 322 -3.45 0.62 -4.60
CA THR A 322 -4.15 1.86 -4.26
C THR A 322 -4.28 1.91 -2.74
N LEU A 323 -4.67 3.04 -2.18
CA LEU A 323 -4.90 3.16 -0.73
C LEU A 323 -5.89 2.11 -0.16
N GLU A 324 -6.91 1.73 -0.92
CA GLU A 324 -7.99 0.85 -0.45
C GLU A 324 -7.91 -0.58 -1.01
N THR A 325 -7.00 -0.85 -1.94
CA THR A 325 -6.97 -2.11 -2.70
C THR A 325 -5.57 -2.48 -3.14
N SER A 326 -5.17 -3.72 -2.83
CA SER A 326 -3.99 -4.36 -3.41
C SER A 326 -4.41 -5.60 -4.21
N VAL A 327 -3.91 -5.74 -5.43
CA VAL A 327 -4.06 -6.96 -6.25
C VAL A 327 -2.70 -7.55 -6.53
N TYR A 328 -2.49 -8.78 -6.07
CA TYR A 328 -1.29 -9.57 -6.22
C TYR A 328 -1.42 -10.51 -7.42
N GLN A 329 -0.63 -10.29 -8.47
CA GLN A 329 -0.51 -11.23 -9.58
C GLN A 329 0.49 -12.33 -9.24
N THR A 330 0.05 -13.58 -9.32
CA THR A 330 0.89 -14.76 -9.09
C THR A 330 0.93 -15.65 -10.34
N PRO A 331 1.77 -16.71 -10.40
CA PRO A 331 1.86 -17.58 -11.56
C PRO A 331 0.60 -18.41 -11.79
N ASP A 332 -0.11 -18.79 -10.71
CA ASP A 332 -1.24 -19.71 -10.75
C ASP A 332 -2.16 -19.56 -9.53
N ALA A 333 -3.33 -20.20 -9.57
CA ALA A 333 -4.30 -20.14 -8.49
C ALA A 333 -3.84 -20.73 -7.16
N GLY A 334 -2.87 -21.66 -7.17
CA GLY A 334 -2.28 -22.23 -5.97
C GLY A 334 -1.38 -21.25 -5.24
N ALA A 335 -0.59 -20.48 -5.99
CA ALA A 335 0.21 -19.38 -5.46
C ALA A 335 -0.66 -18.26 -4.89
N ALA A 336 -1.73 -17.85 -5.59
CA ALA A 336 -2.71 -16.90 -5.06
C ALA A 336 -3.38 -17.43 -3.78
N ALA A 337 -3.71 -18.72 -3.71
CA ALA A 337 -4.27 -19.33 -2.52
C ALA A 337 -3.31 -19.30 -1.31
N ARG A 338 -1.98 -19.34 -1.53
CA ARG A 338 -1.01 -19.18 -0.44
C ARG A 338 -1.07 -17.79 0.17
N ILE A 339 -1.24 -16.74 -0.63
CA ILE A 339 -1.38 -15.37 -0.13
C ILE A 339 -2.65 -15.23 0.72
N VAL A 340 -3.80 -15.69 0.21
CA VAL A 340 -5.07 -15.66 0.98
C VAL A 340 -4.96 -16.45 2.29
N ALA A 341 -4.30 -17.61 2.26
CA ALA A 341 -4.14 -18.45 3.44
C ALA A 341 -3.21 -17.82 4.49
N ASP A 342 -2.17 -17.11 4.06
CA ASP A 342 -1.23 -16.42 4.94
C ASP A 342 -1.84 -15.17 5.58
N MET A 343 -2.56 -14.37 4.78
CA MET A 343 -3.34 -13.22 5.25
C MET A 343 -4.62 -13.63 6.00
N SER A 344 -4.86 -14.93 6.21
CA SER A 344 -5.97 -15.38 7.04
C SER A 344 -5.60 -15.35 8.53
N GLY A 345 -6.25 -14.49 9.31
CA GLY A 345 -6.05 -14.39 10.75
C GLY A 345 -7.16 -15.02 11.62
N PRO A 346 -6.97 -15.00 12.96
CA PRO A 346 -8.08 -15.11 13.91
C PRO A 346 -9.06 -13.92 13.75
N HIS A 347 -10.23 -13.99 14.39
CA HIS A 347 -11.25 -12.90 14.35
C HIS A 347 -11.89 -12.64 12.99
N GLN A 348 -12.04 -13.69 12.16
CA GLN A 348 -12.85 -13.60 10.94
C GLN A 348 -14.30 -13.23 11.28
N VAL A 349 -14.85 -12.27 10.53
CA VAL A 349 -16.26 -11.87 10.59
C VAL A 349 -17.06 -12.58 9.48
N GLY A 350 -18.33 -12.19 9.32
CA GLY A 350 -19.22 -12.77 8.31
C GLY A 350 -18.59 -12.80 6.91
N GLY A 351 -18.86 -13.86 6.16
CA GLY A 351 -18.37 -14.00 4.79
C GLY A 351 -19.21 -13.22 3.77
N ILE A 352 -18.65 -13.02 2.58
CA ILE A 352 -19.28 -12.29 1.48
C ILE A 352 -20.26 -13.21 0.74
N SER A 353 -21.47 -12.72 0.46
CA SER A 353 -22.47 -13.45 -0.35
C SER A 353 -21.87 -13.86 -1.70
N GLY A 354 -21.97 -15.15 -2.03
CA GLY A 354 -21.43 -15.69 -3.28
C GLY A 354 -19.91 -15.93 -3.28
N MET A 355 -19.15 -15.53 -2.26
CA MET A 355 -17.70 -15.73 -2.17
C MET A 355 -17.30 -16.48 -0.89
N PRO A 356 -17.63 -17.78 -0.76
CA PRO A 356 -17.46 -18.54 0.48
C PRO A 356 -16.00 -18.73 0.93
N LYS A 357 -15.03 -18.44 0.05
CA LYS A 357 -13.58 -18.51 0.36
C LYS A 357 -12.96 -17.15 0.70
N ALA A 358 -13.71 -16.04 0.57
CA ALA A 358 -13.25 -14.75 1.04
C ALA A 358 -13.10 -14.76 2.57
N LYS A 359 -12.13 -14.00 3.07
CA LYS A 359 -11.79 -13.88 4.49
C LYS A 359 -11.89 -12.42 4.85
N CYS A 360 -12.75 -12.10 5.81
CA CYS A 360 -13.05 -10.72 6.19
C CYS A 360 -12.80 -10.55 7.69
N PHE A 361 -12.38 -9.35 8.06
CA PHE A 361 -11.93 -9.00 9.40
C PHE A 361 -12.47 -7.62 9.77
N ASN A 362 -12.69 -7.40 11.06
CA ASN A 362 -13.00 -6.09 11.61
C ASN A 362 -11.80 -5.53 12.38
N GLU A 363 -11.50 -4.27 12.12
CA GLU A 363 -10.47 -3.50 12.79
C GLU A 363 -11.10 -2.30 13.49
N THR A 364 -10.31 -1.60 14.31
CA THR A 364 -10.80 -0.44 15.07
C THR A 364 -11.36 0.67 14.16
N LEU A 365 -10.78 0.84 12.97
CA LEU A 365 -11.07 1.95 12.05
C LEU A 365 -11.79 1.52 10.76
N GLY A 366 -12.13 0.24 10.60
CA GLY A 366 -12.79 -0.24 9.40
C GLY A 366 -12.81 -1.76 9.27
N TYR A 367 -13.00 -2.21 8.05
CA TYR A 367 -13.07 -3.61 7.68
C TYR A 367 -12.08 -3.86 6.56
N TRP A 368 -11.55 -5.08 6.50
CA TRP A 368 -10.78 -5.52 5.36
C TRP A 368 -11.07 -6.98 5.03
N CYS A 369 -10.93 -7.32 3.75
CA CYS A 369 -11.12 -8.67 3.27
C CYS A 369 -10.00 -9.05 2.31
N VAL A 370 -9.68 -10.34 2.27
CA VAL A 370 -8.79 -10.96 1.29
C VAL A 370 -9.49 -12.10 0.58
N ALA A 371 -9.31 -12.20 -0.72
CA ALA A 371 -9.84 -13.27 -1.54
C ALA A 371 -8.93 -13.56 -2.74
N ARG A 372 -9.31 -14.53 -3.56
CA ARG A 372 -8.63 -14.85 -4.81
C ARG A 372 -9.60 -14.95 -5.98
N ALA A 373 -9.07 -14.71 -7.17
CA ALA A 373 -9.74 -14.87 -8.45
C ALA A 373 -8.71 -15.43 -9.44
N ASP A 374 -8.88 -16.68 -9.88
CA ASP A 374 -7.87 -17.37 -10.69
C ASP A 374 -6.45 -17.25 -10.07
N ARG A 375 -5.48 -16.69 -10.79
CA ARG A 375 -4.09 -16.48 -10.36
C ARG A 375 -3.83 -15.20 -9.56
N TYR A 376 -4.89 -14.46 -9.20
CA TYR A 376 -4.80 -13.22 -8.45
C TYR A 376 -5.25 -13.45 -7.00
N ALA A 377 -4.48 -12.93 -6.04
CA ALA A 377 -5.00 -12.63 -4.71
C ALA A 377 -5.27 -11.13 -4.63
N TYR A 378 -6.25 -10.71 -3.86
CA TYR A 378 -6.54 -9.30 -3.67
C TYR A 378 -7.07 -9.06 -2.27
N GLU A 379 -6.63 -7.94 -1.71
CA GLU A 379 -7.10 -7.43 -0.42
C GLU A 379 -7.71 -6.06 -0.63
N MET A 380 -8.74 -5.76 0.14
CA MET A 380 -9.43 -4.48 0.10
C MET A 380 -9.81 -4.05 1.51
N GLN A 381 -9.88 -2.75 1.73
CA GLN A 381 -10.34 -2.17 3.00
C GLN A 381 -11.37 -1.06 2.77
N ASN A 382 -12.28 -0.89 3.73
CA ASN A 382 -13.25 0.19 3.74
C ASN A 382 -13.79 0.44 5.16
N GLU A 383 -14.24 1.67 5.46
CA GLU A 383 -14.86 1.96 6.77
C GLU A 383 -16.26 1.32 6.90
N GLN A 384 -16.89 0.92 5.79
CA GLN A 384 -18.23 0.32 5.74
C GLN A 384 -18.18 -1.12 5.24
N GLU A 385 -18.59 -2.08 6.07
CA GLU A 385 -18.61 -3.52 5.75
C GLU A 385 -19.38 -3.84 4.45
N ASN A 386 -20.56 -3.24 4.27
CA ASN A 386 -21.37 -3.45 3.07
C ASN A 386 -20.67 -2.95 1.79
N ALA A 387 -20.01 -1.79 1.85
CA ALA A 387 -19.27 -1.26 0.72
C ALA A 387 -18.07 -2.16 0.39
N LEU A 388 -17.35 -2.64 1.40
CA LEU A 388 -16.26 -3.60 1.24
C LEU A 388 -16.73 -4.90 0.56
N HIS A 389 -17.87 -5.46 0.97
CA HIS A 389 -18.43 -6.67 0.33
C HIS A 389 -18.74 -6.44 -1.15
N GLN A 390 -19.30 -5.28 -1.49
CA GLN A 390 -19.57 -4.90 -2.88
C GLN A 390 -18.29 -4.66 -3.70
N MET A 391 -17.29 -4.02 -3.10
CA MET A 391 -15.96 -3.82 -3.66
C MET A 391 -15.28 -5.15 -4.00
N MET A 392 -15.32 -6.12 -3.09
CA MET A 392 -14.74 -7.46 -3.29
C MET A 392 -15.42 -8.21 -4.44
N ALA A 393 -16.74 -8.14 -4.54
CA ALA A 393 -17.49 -8.72 -5.65
C ALA A 393 -17.17 -8.05 -7.00
N ALA A 394 -17.04 -6.71 -7.01
CA ALA A 394 -16.64 -5.95 -8.19
C ALA A 394 -15.21 -6.29 -8.65
N GLN A 395 -14.27 -6.36 -7.70
CA GLN A 395 -12.88 -6.74 -7.95
C GLN A 395 -12.77 -8.16 -8.54
N TYR A 396 -13.55 -9.11 -8.03
CA TYR A 396 -13.63 -10.46 -8.60
C TYR A 396 -14.06 -10.44 -10.08
N ARG A 397 -15.10 -9.66 -10.41
CA ARG A 397 -15.60 -9.54 -11.79
C ARG A 397 -14.57 -8.91 -12.72
N MET A 398 -13.85 -7.87 -12.27
CA MET A 398 -12.80 -7.24 -13.09
C MET A 398 -11.61 -8.16 -13.39
N LEU A 399 -11.22 -9.01 -12.43
CA LEU A 399 -10.11 -9.95 -12.63
C LEU A 399 -10.50 -11.14 -13.52
N THR A 400 -11.74 -11.60 -13.44
CA THR A 400 -12.21 -12.78 -14.17
C THR A 400 -12.88 -12.46 -15.51
N GLY A 401 -13.34 -11.22 -15.71
CA GLY A 401 -14.15 -10.82 -16.86
C GLY A 401 -15.54 -11.45 -16.89
N LYS A 402 -16.11 -11.82 -15.73
CA LYS A 402 -17.36 -12.58 -15.59
C LYS A 402 -18.51 -11.80 -14.96
#